data_AF-A0ABD2Q7K5-F1
#
_entry.id   AF-A0ABD2Q7K5-F1
#
_cell.length_a   1.000
_cell.length_b   1.000
_cell.length_c   1.000
_cell.angle_alpha   90.00
_cell.angle_beta   90.00
_cell.angle_gamma   90.00
#
_symmetry.space_group_name_H-M   'P 1'
#
loop_
_entity.id
_entity.type
_entity.pdbx_description
1 polymer ?
#
loop_
_entity_poly.entity_id
_entity_poly.type
_entity_poly.pdbx_seq_one_letter_code
_entity_poly.pdbx_strand_id
1 'polypeptide(L)'
;MLSIINQLVLNFSSKGCHYTDLFVKESNVLAQKIYEKLGYIVYRRVLKYYNDKEDAFDMRKALSADVEKKSVIPFDRPIRGEELEFV
;
A
#
# COMPACT_ATOMS: atom_id res chain seq x y z
N MET A 1 -13.20 7.29 -9.62
CA MET A 1 -12.11 6.86 -8.72
C MET A 1 -12.04 5.32 -8.60
N LEU A 2 -13.11 4.63 -8.16
CA LEU A 2 -13.13 3.16 -8.04
C LEU A 2 -12.82 2.41 -9.36
N SER A 3 -13.34 2.90 -10.49
CA SER A 3 -13.08 2.31 -11.81
C SER A 3 -11.58 2.28 -12.17
N ILE A 4 -10.83 3.33 -11.82
CA ILE A 4 -9.41 3.45 -12.14
C ILE A 4 -8.59 2.44 -11.34
N ILE A 5 -8.86 2.31 -10.04
CA ILE A 5 -8.15 1.35 -9.18
C ILE A 5 -8.41 -0.09 -9.66
N ASN A 6 -9.66 -0.40 -10.03
CA ASN A 6 -9.98 -1.74 -10.54
C ASN A 6 -9.26 -2.04 -11.86
N GLN A 7 -9.22 -1.09 -12.79
CA GLN A 7 -8.45 -1.24 -14.03
C GLN A 7 -6.96 -1.43 -13.77
N LEU A 8 -6.40 -0.69 -12.82
CA LEU A 8 -5.00 -0.78 -12.42
C LEU A 8 -4.68 -2.16 -11.79
N VAL A 9 -5.53 -2.65 -10.89
CA VAL A 9 -5.42 -3.99 -10.30
C VAL A 9 -5.45 -5.09 -11.36
N LEU A 10 -6.38 -5.00 -12.33
CA LEU A 10 -6.47 -5.96 -13.43
C LEU A 10 -5.21 -5.92 -14.31
N ASN A 11 -4.70 -4.73 -14.63
CA ASN A 11 -3.50 -4.56 -15.45
C ASN A 11 -2.23 -5.07 -14.75
N PHE A 12 -2.08 -4.89 -13.45
CA PHE A 12 -0.94 -5.43 -12.72
C PHE A 12 -1.05 -6.94 -12.52
N SER A 13 -2.26 -7.44 -12.24
CA SER A 13 -2.51 -8.88 -12.12
C SER A 13 -2.21 -9.61 -13.44
N SER A 14 -2.60 -9.05 -14.60
CA SER A 14 -2.32 -9.65 -15.90
C SER A 14 -0.82 -9.64 -16.27
N LYS A 15 -0.04 -8.74 -15.68
CA LYS A 15 1.42 -8.68 -15.81
C LYS A 15 2.17 -9.57 -14.81
N GLY A 16 1.45 -10.34 -13.98
CA GLY A 16 2.06 -11.22 -12.99
C GLY A 16 2.67 -10.47 -11.80
N CYS A 17 2.25 -9.23 -11.53
CA CYS A 17 2.67 -8.52 -10.32
C CYS A 17 2.12 -9.23 -9.07
N HIS A 18 2.93 -9.33 -8.02
CA HIS A 18 2.54 -9.95 -6.75
C HIS A 18 1.60 -9.08 -5.93
N TYR A 19 1.80 -7.76 -5.97
CA TYR A 19 0.99 -6.80 -5.22
C TYR A 19 0.95 -5.45 -5.92
N THR A 20 0.07 -4.60 -5.44
CA THR A 20 0.08 -3.15 -5.69
C THR A 20 0.10 -2.43 -4.36
N ASP A 21 0.86 -1.35 -4.29
CA ASP A 21 0.94 -0.48 -3.13
C ASP A 21 0.48 0.94 -3.45
N LEU A 22 0.28 1.72 -2.40
CA LEU A 22 0.05 3.15 -2.44
C LEU A 22 0.42 3.76 -1.09
N PHE A 23 0.75 5.05 -1.10
CA PHE A 23 0.95 5.84 0.10
C PHE A 23 -0.28 6.72 0.35
N VAL A 24 -0.81 6.65 1.56
CA VAL A 24 -1.90 7.52 2.02
C VAL A 24 -1.48 8.25 3.29
N LYS A 25 -1.81 9.54 3.37
CA LYS A 25 -1.64 10.36 4.57
C LYS A 25 -2.27 9.71 5.79
N GLU A 26 -1.57 9.71 6.92
CA GLU A 26 -2.10 9.23 8.20
C GLU A 26 -3.36 10.01 8.62
N SER A 27 -3.46 11.31 8.32
CA SER A 27 -4.66 12.09 8.65
C SER A 27 -5.85 11.83 7.72
N ASN A 28 -5.63 11.22 6.55
CA ASN A 28 -6.69 11.00 5.56
C ASN A 28 -7.47 9.71 5.82
N VAL A 29 -8.19 9.68 6.92
CA VAL A 29 -8.99 8.53 7.40
C VAL A 29 -10.04 8.09 6.36
N LEU A 30 -10.59 9.03 5.57
CA LEU A 30 -11.57 8.69 4.53
C LEU A 30 -10.94 7.85 3.42
N ALA A 31 -9.76 8.25 2.93
CA ALA A 31 -9.04 7.50 1.90
C ALA A 31 -8.60 6.13 2.43
N GLN A 32 -8.10 6.05 3.66
CA GLN A 32 -7.76 4.77 4.30
C GLN A 32 -8.94 3.79 4.29
N LYS A 33 -10.12 4.24 4.73
CA LYS A 33 -11.35 3.42 4.72
C LYS A 33 -11.79 2.99 3.32
N ILE A 34 -11.55 3.82 2.29
CA ILE A 34 -11.83 3.45 0.90
C ILE A 34 -10.90 2.30 0.46
N TYR A 35 -9.60 2.41 0.76
CA TYR A 35 -8.62 1.38 0.39
C TYR A 35 -8.80 0.08 1.17
N GLU A 36 -9.15 0.15 2.46
CA GLU A 36 -9.54 -1.02 3.28
C GLU A 36 -10.71 -1.78 2.64
N LYS A 37 -11.76 -1.08 2.21
CA LYS A 37 -12.90 -1.68 1.50
C LYS A 37 -12.53 -2.30 0.16
N LEU A 38 -11.46 -1.81 -0.47
CA LEU A 38 -10.91 -2.37 -1.71
C LEU A 38 -9.97 -3.55 -1.45
N GLY A 39 -9.74 -3.94 -0.18
CA GLY A 39 -8.91 -5.07 0.20
C GLY A 39 -7.42 -4.72 0.35
N TYR A 40 -7.08 -3.44 0.48
CA TYR A 40 -5.75 -3.03 0.90
C TYR A 40 -5.61 -3.16 2.42
N ILE A 41 -4.41 -3.46 2.88
CA ILE A 41 -4.04 -3.50 4.29
C ILE A 41 -2.89 -2.53 4.54
N VAL A 42 -2.78 -2.01 5.76
CA VAL A 42 -1.60 -1.23 6.16
C VAL A 42 -0.42 -2.19 6.28
N TYR A 43 0.53 -2.10 5.33
CA TYR A 43 1.75 -2.89 5.36
C TYR A 43 2.73 -2.30 6.37
N ARG A 44 2.91 -0.98 6.36
CA ARG A 44 3.78 -0.27 7.32
C ARG A 44 3.45 1.21 7.42
N ARG A 45 3.98 1.84 8.47
CA ARG A 45 3.99 3.30 8.64
C ARG A 45 5.32 3.86 8.16
N VAL A 46 5.27 4.87 7.31
CA VAL A 46 6.44 5.62 6.84
C VAL A 46 6.43 6.99 7.48
N LEU A 47 7.39 7.20 8.37
CA LEU A 47 7.57 8.44 9.10
C LEU A 47 7.94 9.56 8.14
N LYS A 48 7.33 10.73 8.33
CA LYS A 48 7.72 11.98 7.68
C LYS A 48 7.67 11.96 6.15
N TYR A 49 6.92 11.03 5.57
CA TYR A 49 6.83 10.81 4.12
C TYR A 49 6.38 12.04 3.34
N TYR A 50 5.40 12.80 3.85
CA TYR A 50 4.92 14.02 3.19
C TYR A 50 5.67 15.26 3.71
N ASN A 51 6.86 15.52 3.15
CA ASN A 51 7.69 16.71 3.40
C ASN A 51 8.00 16.95 4.88
N ASP A 52 8.41 15.91 5.62
CA ASP A 52 8.78 15.96 7.04
C ASP A 52 7.68 16.38 8.03
N LYS A 53 6.45 16.57 7.54
CA LYS A 53 5.32 17.08 8.33
C LYS A 53 4.31 16.03 8.70
N GLU A 54 4.18 15.00 7.88
CA GLU A 54 3.11 14.03 8.02
C GLU A 54 3.56 12.65 7.58
N ASP A 55 3.15 11.64 8.35
CA ASP A 55 3.43 10.24 8.08
C ASP A 55 2.49 9.70 7.00
N ALA A 56 2.92 8.63 6.35
CA ALA A 56 2.11 7.87 5.42
C ALA A 56 1.90 6.44 5.90
N PHE A 57 0.77 5.86 5.53
CA PHE A 57 0.62 4.42 5.49
C PHE A 57 0.95 3.94 4.07
N ASP A 58 1.93 3.04 3.99
CA ASP A 58 2.15 2.17 2.83
C ASP A 58 1.09 1.07 2.92
N MET A 59 0.09 1.15 2.05
CA MET A 59 -1.00 0.18 2.00
C MET A 59 -0.81 -0.75 0.81
N ARG A 60 -0.92 -2.06 1.04
CA ARG A 60 -0.71 -3.09 0.02
C ARG A 60 -1.95 -3.94 -0.21
N LYS A 61 -2.12 -4.37 -1.47
CA LYS A 61 -3.10 -5.38 -1.86
C LYS A 61 -2.39 -6.50 -2.62
N ALA A 62 -2.50 -7.72 -2.10
CA ALA A 62 -2.03 -8.93 -2.78
C ALA A 62 -2.85 -9.15 -4.06
N LEU A 63 -2.15 -9.51 -5.13
CA LEU A 63 -2.72 -9.85 -6.43
C LEU A 63 -2.65 -11.37 -6.64
N SER A 64 -3.17 -11.84 -7.78
CA SER A 64 -3.28 -13.26 -8.10
C SER A 64 -1.95 -14.03 -8.07
N ALA A 65 -0.82 -13.37 -8.33
CA ALA A 65 0.50 -14.00 -8.31
C ALA A 65 1.06 -14.21 -6.90
N ASP A 66 0.58 -13.46 -5.89
CA ASP A 66 0.99 -13.65 -4.49
C ASP A 66 0.08 -14.67 -3.78
N VAL A 67 0.16 -15.92 -4.24
CA VAL A 67 -0.65 -17.04 -3.73
C VAL A 67 -0.47 -17.24 -2.23
N GLU A 68 0.77 -17.06 -1.73
CA GLU A 68 1.12 -17.23 -0.32
C GLU A 68 0.90 -15.96 0.52
N LYS A 69 0.47 -14.86 -0.11
CA LYS A 69 0.23 -13.55 0.54
C LYS A 69 1.44 -13.00 1.31
N LYS A 70 2.65 -13.34 0.86
CA LYS A 70 3.90 -12.93 1.52
C LYS A 70 4.13 -11.42 1.45
N SER A 71 3.61 -10.77 0.41
CA SER A 71 3.80 -9.33 0.19
C SER A 71 2.95 -8.42 1.07
N VAL A 72 1.95 -8.99 1.76
CA VAL A 72 0.99 -8.30 2.63
C VAL A 72 1.10 -8.71 4.09
N ILE A 73 2.22 -9.33 4.49
CA ILE A 73 2.52 -9.56 5.91
C ILE A 73 2.95 -8.21 6.49
N PRO A 74 2.23 -7.62 7.46
CA PRO A 74 2.59 -6.31 7.99
C PRO A 74 4.01 -6.28 8.53
N PHE A 75 4.70 -5.19 8.26
CA PHE A 75 6.01 -4.90 8.83
C PHE A 75 5.83 -4.44 10.28
N ASP A 76 6.68 -4.95 11.16
CA ASP A 76 6.56 -4.81 12.61
C ASP A 76 6.94 -3.42 13.14
N ARG A 77 7.71 -2.65 12.38
CA ARG A 77 8.20 -1.33 12.79
C ARG A 77 7.89 -0.23 11.77
N PRO A 78 7.74 1.03 12.23
CA PRO A 78 7.76 2.17 11.33
C PRO A 78 9.15 2.33 10.70
N ILE A 79 9.19 2.88 9.49
CA ILE A 79 10.42 3.17 8.75
C ILE A 79 10.43 4.64 8.33
N ARG A 80 11.59 5.17 7.95
CA ARG A 80 11.70 6.48 7.28
C ARG A 80 11.69 6.32 5.76
N GLY A 81 11.52 7.44 5.05
CA GLY A 81 11.50 7.45 3.59
C GLY A 81 12.78 6.89 2.97
N GLU A 82 13.94 7.14 3.58
CA GLU A 82 15.23 6.66 3.09
C GLU A 82 15.37 5.14 3.16
N GLU A 83 14.63 4.49 4.05
CA GLU A 83 14.67 3.03 4.19
C GLU A 83 13.85 2.33 3.10
N LEU A 84 12.96 3.03 2.37
CA LEU A 84 12.04 2.40 1.41
C LEU A 84 12.74 1.65 0.27
N GLU A 85 13.91 2.11 -0.17
CA GLU A 85 14.66 1.52 -1.29
C GLU A 85 15.54 0.32 -0.89
N PHE A 86 15.69 0.07 0.42
CA PHE A 86 16.63 -0.93 0.95
C PHE A 86 15.93 -2.08 1.70
N VAL A 87 14.60 -2.23 1.58
CA VAL A 87 13.81 -3.33 2.17
C VAL A 87 13.27 -4.29 1.12
#